data_AF-A0A538GUK6-F1
#
_entry.id   AF-A0A538GUK6-F1
#
_cell.length_a   1.000
_cell.length_b   1.000
_cell.length_c   1.000
_cell.angle_alpha   90.00
_cell.angle_beta   90.00
_cell.angle_gamma   90.00
#
_symmetry.space_group_name_H-M   'P 1'
#
loop_
_entity.id
_entity.type
_entity.pdbx_description
1 polymer ?
#
loop_
_entity_poly.entity_id
_entity_poly.type
_entity_poly.pdbx_seq_one_letter_code
_entity_poly.pdbx_strand_id
1 'polypeptide(L)'
;MSAVPTTPAQTAAEAVAFPRTLARALVLPLIFVTATAYHFLQSRGHATTTVFNDELLYAKLSQSIAAGHGLSIRGEPFFFPALLAPLVQAPAWLISS
;
A
#
# COMPACT_ATOMS: atom_id res chain seq x y z
N MET A 1 -43.71 -17.99 34.21
CA MET A 1 -42.70 -17.12 33.57
C MET A 1 -43.13 -16.92 32.13
N SER A 2 -43.60 -15.73 31.77
CA SER A 2 -44.06 -15.42 30.40
C SER A 2 -42.87 -14.93 29.58
N ALA A 3 -42.57 -15.58 28.45
CA ALA A 3 -41.51 -15.16 27.56
C ALA A 3 -41.97 -13.94 26.76
N VAL A 4 -41.27 -12.81 26.92
CA VAL A 4 -41.49 -11.62 26.09
C VAL A 4 -41.03 -11.96 24.66
N PRO A 5 -41.86 -11.74 23.63
CA PRO A 5 -41.45 -11.99 22.25
C PRO A 5 -40.35 -11.00 21.83
N THR A 6 -39.13 -11.49 21.65
CA THR A 6 -37.94 -10.71 21.26
C THR A 6 -37.71 -10.66 19.75
N THR A 7 -38.52 -11.39 18.97
CA THR A 7 -38.45 -11.49 17.50
C THR A 7 -38.32 -10.14 16.78
N PRO A 8 -39.15 -9.10 17.04
CA PRO A 8 -39.04 -7.84 16.30
C PRO A 8 -37.74 -7.08 16.57
N ALA A 9 -37.16 -7.22 17.77
CA ALA A 9 -35.88 -6.59 18.12
C ALA A 9 -34.69 -7.28 17.44
N GLN A 10 -34.76 -8.60 17.24
CA GLN A 10 -33.73 -9.38 16.55
C GLN A 10 -33.68 -9.05 15.05
N THR A 11 -34.84 -8.95 14.37
CA THR A 11 -34.92 -8.60 12.95
C THR A 11 -34.39 -7.19 12.67
N ALA A 12 -34.68 -6.23 13.55
CA ALA A 12 -34.17 -4.86 13.41
C ALA A 12 -32.64 -4.78 13.61
N ALA A 13 -32.08 -5.54 14.57
CA ALA A 13 -30.64 -5.59 14.80
C ALA A 13 -29.89 -6.23 13.61
N GLU A 14 -30.45 -7.29 13.03
CA GLU A 14 -29.89 -7.98 11.87
C GLU A 14 -29.92 -7.10 10.61
N ALA A 15 -31.01 -6.36 10.39
CA ALA A 15 -31.16 -5.41 9.29
C ALA A 15 -30.15 -4.25 9.34
N VAL A 16 -29.66 -3.85 10.52
CA VAL A 16 -28.62 -2.81 10.68
C VAL A 16 -27.21 -3.40 10.66
N ALA A 17 -27.03 -4.65 11.07
CA ALA A 17 -25.73 -5.32 11.10
C ALA A 17 -25.20 -5.64 9.68
N PHE A 18 -26.07 -6.05 8.76
CA PHE A 18 -25.71 -6.32 7.36
C PHE A 18 -25.16 -5.10 6.60
N PRO A 19 -25.83 -3.93 6.56
CA PRO A 19 -25.29 -2.75 5.90
C PRO A 19 -24.02 -2.24 6.57
N ARG A 20 -23.86 -2.43 7.89
CA ARG A 20 -22.66 -2.04 8.62
C ARG A 20 -21.46 -2.93 8.31
N THR A 21 -21.67 -4.23 8.12
CA THR A 21 -20.60 -5.18 7.70
C THR A 21 -20.21 -4.97 6.25
N LEU A 22 -21.19 -4.78 5.35
CA LEU A 22 -20.94 -4.45 3.96
C LEU A 22 -20.20 -3.12 3.81
N ALA A 23 -20.64 -2.07 4.51
CA ALA A 23 -19.96 -0.78 4.50
C ALA A 23 -18.50 -0.91 4.98
N ARG A 24 -18.25 -1.62 6.08
CA ARG A 24 -16.88 -1.87 6.57
C ARG A 24 -16.03 -2.63 5.56
N ALA A 25 -16.59 -3.64 4.91
CA ALA A 25 -15.90 -4.42 3.90
C ALA A 25 -15.55 -3.58 2.66
N LEU A 26 -16.41 -2.63 2.28
CA LEU A 26 -16.26 -1.84 1.06
C LEU A 26 -15.48 -0.53 1.25
N VAL A 27 -15.39 0.01 2.47
CA VAL A 27 -14.70 1.30 2.72
C VAL A 27 -13.25 1.26 2.24
N LEU A 28 -12.48 0.24 2.61
CA LEU A 28 -11.06 0.18 2.22
C LEU A 28 -10.87 -0.02 0.70
N PRO A 29 -11.55 -0.99 0.04
CA PRO A 29 -11.51 -1.09 -1.42
C PRO A 29 -11.94 0.19 -2.14
N LEU A 30 -13.00 0.86 -1.65
CA LEU A 30 -13.49 2.08 -2.26
C LEU A 30 -12.48 3.22 -2.13
N ILE A 31 -11.87 3.39 -0.95
CA ILE A 31 -10.78 4.35 -0.75
C ILE A 31 -9.63 4.05 -1.70
N PHE A 32 -9.20 2.79 -1.78
CA PHE A 32 -8.10 2.37 -2.66
C PHE A 32 -8.40 2.68 -4.13
N VAL A 33 -9.53 2.21 -4.66
CA VAL A 33 -9.92 2.42 -6.06
C VAL A 33 -10.05 3.91 -6.37
N THR A 34 -10.65 4.69 -5.46
CA THR A 34 -10.80 6.14 -5.63
C THR A 34 -9.44 6.84 -5.66
N ALA A 35 -8.54 6.50 -4.74
CA ALA A 35 -7.19 7.04 -4.71
C ALA A 35 -6.41 6.67 -5.97
N THR A 36 -6.48 5.40 -6.41
CA THR A 36 -5.84 4.94 -7.65
C THR A 36 -6.34 5.72 -8.86
N ALA A 37 -7.66 5.89 -9.01
CA ALA A 37 -8.24 6.64 -10.13
C ALA A 37 -7.80 8.12 -10.11
N TYR A 38 -7.81 8.74 -8.93
CA TYR A 38 -7.35 10.12 -8.74
C TYR A 38 -5.88 10.30 -9.13
N HIS A 39 -4.99 9.47 -8.59
CA HIS A 39 -3.55 9.53 -8.90
C HIS A 39 -3.25 9.19 -10.37
N PHE A 40 -3.98 8.25 -10.96
CA PHE A 40 -3.89 7.95 -12.39
C PHE A 40 -4.24 9.18 -13.23
N LEU A 41 -5.34 9.87 -12.94
CA LEU A 41 -5.75 11.05 -13.69
C LEU A 41 -4.75 12.20 -13.53
N GLN A 42 -4.25 12.43 -12.30
CA GLN A 42 -3.19 13.41 -12.03
C GLN A 42 -1.92 13.10 -12.82
N SER A 43 -1.55 11.83 -12.97
CA SER A 43 -0.36 11.43 -13.74
C SER A 43 -0.43 11.82 -15.22
N ARG A 44 -1.64 11.93 -15.80
CA ARG A 44 -1.83 12.32 -17.21
C ARG A 44 -1.37 13.74 -17.52
N GLY A 45 -1.24 14.59 -16.51
CA GLY A 45 -0.72 15.96 -16.65
C GLY A 45 0.80 16.06 -16.66
N HIS A 46 1.52 15.00 -16.31
CA HIS A 46 2.99 14.99 -16.32
C HIS A 46 3.51 14.58 -17.70
N ALA A 47 4.23 15.50 -18.36
CA ALA A 47 4.87 15.24 -19.65
C ALA A 47 6.09 14.31 -19.54
N THR A 48 6.70 14.25 -18.36
CA THR A 48 7.84 13.40 -18.02
C THR A 48 7.64 12.77 -16.65
N THR A 49 8.15 11.56 -16.44
CA THR A 49 8.18 10.96 -15.10
C THR A 49 8.90 11.89 -14.14
N THR A 50 8.24 12.26 -13.04
CA THR A 50 8.91 12.96 -11.94
C THR A 50 9.84 11.97 -11.25
N VAL A 51 11.13 12.07 -11.53
CA VAL A 51 12.16 11.26 -10.87
C VAL A 51 12.73 12.11 -9.75
N PHE A 52 12.39 11.77 -8.52
CA PHE A 52 13.02 12.39 -7.37
C PHE A 52 14.38 11.72 -7.11
N ASN A 53 15.39 12.53 -6.79
CA ASN A 53 16.75 12.01 -6.62
C ASN A 53 16.85 11.00 -5.48
N ASP A 54 16.08 11.19 -4.41
CA ASP A 54 15.98 10.25 -3.30
C ASP A 54 15.32 8.93 -3.71
N GLU A 55 14.26 8.95 -4.53
CA GLU A 55 13.67 7.74 -5.10
C GLU A 55 14.68 6.93 -5.92
N LEU A 56 15.52 7.62 -6.71
CA LEU A 56 16.60 6.98 -7.45
C LEU A 56 17.64 6.34 -6.51
N LEU A 57 18.01 7.02 -5.42
CA LEU A 57 18.92 6.49 -4.41
C LEU A 57 18.34 5.24 -3.73
N TYR A 58 17.07 5.28 -3.32
CA TYR A 58 16.37 4.13 -2.75
C TYR A 58 16.37 2.94 -3.70
N ALA A 59 16.00 3.15 -4.97
CA ALA A 59 15.96 2.10 -5.97
C ALA A 59 17.34 1.50 -6.25
N LYS A 60 18.38 2.34 -6.39
CA LYS A 60 19.75 1.87 -6.63
C LYS A 60 20.34 1.11 -5.44
N LEU A 61 20.06 1.56 -4.22
CA LEU A 61 20.48 0.85 -3.03
C LEU A 61 19.75 -0.49 -2.89
N SER A 62 18.45 -0.54 -3.21
CA SER A 62 17.67 -1.79 -3.25
C SER A 62 18.25 -2.81 -4.24
N GLN A 63 18.59 -2.36 -5.45
CA GLN A 63 19.23 -3.19 -6.48
C GLN A 63 20.59 -3.70 -6.02
N SER A 64 21.39 -2.85 -5.38
CA SER A 64 22.72 -3.21 -4.85
C SER A 64 22.63 -4.27 -3.75
N ILE A 65 21.68 -4.12 -2.83
CA ILE A 65 21.39 -5.10 -1.77
C ILE A 65 20.94 -6.44 -2.39
N ALA A 66 20.01 -6.41 -3.33
CA ALA A 66 19.52 -7.61 -4.01
C ALA A 66 20.63 -8.33 -4.79
N ALA A 67 21.58 -7.59 -5.37
CA ALA A 67 22.75 -8.14 -6.05
C ALA A 67 23.86 -8.64 -5.10
N GLY A 68 23.69 -8.49 -3.78
CA GLY A 68 24.69 -8.89 -2.78
C GLY A 68 25.87 -7.92 -2.61
N HIS A 69 25.80 -6.72 -3.20
CA HIS A 69 26.82 -5.68 -3.07
C HIS A 69 26.65 -4.79 -1.83
N GLY A 70 25.64 -5.07 -1.00
CA GLY A 70 25.38 -4.37 0.26
C GLY A 70 25.03 -2.90 0.08
N LEU A 71 25.49 -2.06 1.00
CA LEU A 71 25.24 -0.61 0.96
C LEU A 71 26.27 0.09 0.08
N SER A 72 26.18 -0.16 -1.22
CA SER A 72 27.06 0.46 -2.21
C SER A 72 26.30 1.01 -3.41
N ILE A 73 26.80 2.10 -3.97
CA ILE A 73 26.29 2.69 -5.21
C ILE A 73 27.48 2.88 -6.15
N ARG A 74 27.40 2.31 -7.36
CA ARG A 74 28.46 2.37 -8.38
C ARG A 74 29.82 1.84 -7.88
N GLY A 75 29.79 0.82 -7.01
CA GLY A 75 31.00 0.20 -6.46
C GLY A 75 31.57 0.89 -5.21
N GLU A 76 31.05 2.06 -4.84
CA GLU A 76 31.51 2.79 -3.65
C GLU A 76 30.57 2.57 -2.46
N PRO A 77 31.09 2.42 -1.23
CA PRO A 77 30.27 2.40 -0.03
C PRO A 77 29.43 3.67 0.07
N PHE A 78 28.12 3.51 0.25
CA PHE A 78 27.18 4.62 0.36
C PHE A 78 26.30 4.43 1.59
N PHE A 79 26.50 5.28 2.59
CA PHE A 79 25.65 5.30 3.78
C PHE A 79 24.43 6.19 3.55
N PHE A 80 23.25 5.63 3.76
CA PHE A 80 21.99 6.35 3.68
C PHE A 80 21.17 6.13 4.96
N PRO A 81 20.75 7.18 5.70
CA PRO A 81 20.10 7.00 7.00
C PRO A 81 18.79 6.20 6.97
N ALA A 82 18.03 6.29 5.87
CA ALA A 82 16.74 5.61 5.73
C ALA A 82 16.88 4.27 4.98
N LEU A 83 17.49 3.29 5.64
CA LEU A 83 17.73 1.94 5.08
C LEU A 83 16.48 1.05 4.99
N LEU A 84 15.40 1.40 5.71
CA LEU A 84 14.19 0.57 5.75
C LEU A 84 13.56 0.43 4.35
N ALA A 85 13.42 1.53 3.61
CA ALA A 85 12.83 1.49 2.27
C ALA A 85 13.65 0.62 1.30
N PRO A 86 14.98 0.77 1.19
CA PRO A 86 15.80 -0.12 0.37
C PRO A 86 15.73 -1.60 0.75
N LEU A 87 15.68 -1.91 2.05
CA LEU A 87 15.59 -3.29 2.54
C LEU A 87 14.25 -3.93 2.20
N VAL A 88 13.15 -3.18 2.33
CA VAL A 88 11.80 -3.66 1.99
C VAL A 88 11.63 -3.82 0.47
N GLN A 89 12.27 -2.96 -0.32
CA GLN A 89 12.16 -2.99 -1.78
C GLN A 89 13.14 -3.98 -2.44
N ALA A 90 14.26 -4.31 -1.81
CA ALA A 90 15.27 -5.23 -2.36
C ALA A 90 14.70 -6.58 -2.85
N PRO A 91 13.81 -7.28 -2.12
CA PRO A 91 13.24 -8.54 -2.59
C PRO A 91 12.46 -8.43 -3.90
N ALA A 92 11.83 -7.28 -4.17
CA ALA A 92 11.09 -7.07 -5.42
C ALA A 92 12.02 -7.13 -6.65
N TRP A 93 13.30 -6.77 -6.49
CA TRP A 93 14.29 -6.82 -7.56
C TRP A 93 14.78 -8.24 -7.88
N LEU A 94 14.55 -9.22 -6.98
CA LEU A 94 14.87 -10.63 -7.23
C LEU A 94 13.85 -11.33 -8.14
N ILE A 95 12.66 -10.73 -8.31
CA ILE A 95 11.57 -11.31 -9.12
C ILE A 95 11.77 -10.99 -10.62
N SER A 96 12.55 -9.95 -10.92
CA SER A 96 12.76 -9.42 -12.28
C SER A 96 14.20 -9.55 -12.76
N SER A 97 15.10 -10.16 -11.98
CA SER A 97 16.51 -10.32 -12.29
C SER A 97 16.79 -11.50 -13.19
#